data_AF-T1SC01-F1
#
_entry.id   AF-T1SC01-F1
#
_cell.length_a   1.000
_cell.length_b   1.000
_cell.length_c   1.000
_cell.angle_alpha   90.00
_cell.angle_beta   90.00
_cell.angle_gamma   90.00
#
_symmetry.space_group_name_H-M   'P 1'
#
loop_
_entity.id
_entity.type
_entity.pdbx_description
1 polymer ?
#
loop_
_entity_poly.entity_id
_entity_poly.type
_entity_poly.pdbx_seq_one_letter_code
_entity_poly.pdbx_strand_id
1 'polypeptide(L)'
;AATTTALAKKYGADITVVVIDENNREVITGHDARLSSIRWHLAQGGFEEFGLMERLGEGKKPTAVIGEVADELNLDLVVISMEAIHSKHVDANLLA
;
A
#
# COMPACT_ATOMS: atom_id res chain seq x y z
N ALA A 1 6.54 5.24 -5.39
CA ALA A 1 6.07 6.50 -4.79
C ALA A 1 5.83 7.60 -5.83
N ALA A 2 6.79 7.88 -6.73
CA ALA A 2 6.72 9.04 -7.65
C ALA A 2 5.38 9.23 -8.39
N THR A 3 4.80 8.17 -8.96
CA THR A 3 3.49 8.25 -9.65
C THR A 3 2.37 8.67 -8.70
N THR A 4 2.25 8.01 -7.55
CA THR A 4 1.24 8.30 -6.54
C THR A 4 1.37 9.73 -6.02
N THR A 5 2.58 10.17 -5.68
CA THR A 5 2.82 11.53 -5.18
C THR A 5 2.55 12.59 -6.25
N ALA A 6 2.86 12.31 -7.52
CA ALA A 6 2.57 13.22 -8.62
C ALA A 6 1.05 13.38 -8.85
N LEU A 7 0.29 12.28 -8.81
CA LEU A 7 -1.16 12.30 -8.90
C LEU A 7 -1.78 13.04 -7.72
N ALA A 8 -1.41 12.68 -6.49
CA ALA A 8 -1.90 13.32 -5.29
C ALA A 8 -1.64 14.83 -5.28
N LYS A 9 -0.42 15.25 -5.65
CA LYS A 9 -0.06 16.69 -5.72
C LYS A 9 -0.85 17.43 -6.79
N LYS A 10 -1.09 16.80 -7.95
CA LYS A 10 -1.80 17.42 -9.07
C LYS A 10 -3.29 17.62 -8.76
N TYR A 11 -3.89 16.69 -8.02
CA TYR A 11 -5.34 16.68 -7.77
C TYR A 11 -5.71 17.07 -6.33
N GLY A 12 -4.74 17.35 -5.46
CA GLY A 12 -4.97 17.68 -4.05
C GLY A 12 -5.58 16.52 -3.26
N ALA A 13 -5.20 15.29 -3.60
CA ALA A 13 -5.74 14.08 -2.97
C ALA A 13 -4.88 13.61 -1.80
N ASP A 14 -5.53 13.02 -0.79
CA ASP A 14 -4.85 12.35 0.31
C ASP A 14 -4.23 11.02 -0.12
N ILE A 15 -3.19 10.61 0.59
CA ILE A 15 -2.52 9.32 0.37
C ILE A 15 -2.70 8.46 1.61
N THR A 16 -3.14 7.23 1.41
CA THR A 16 -3.05 6.15 2.41
C THR A 16 -2.22 5.01 1.84
N VAL A 17 -1.18 4.60 2.57
CA VAL A 17 -0.32 3.46 2.24
C VAL A 17 -0.74 2.28 3.07
N VAL A 18 -1.01 1.15 2.40
CA VAL A 18 -1.33 -0.11 3.05
C VAL A 18 -0.17 -1.08 2.84
N VAL A 19 0.38 -1.60 3.94
CA VAL A 19 1.42 -2.64 3.93
C VAL A 19 0.78 -3.96 4.30
N ILE A 20 0.81 -4.90 3.36
CA ILE A 20 0.17 -6.22 3.50
C ILE A 20 1.26 -7.28 3.53
N ASP A 21 1.22 -8.16 4.52
CA ASP A 21 2.12 -9.31 4.62
C ASP A 21 1.38 -10.49 5.26
N GLU A 22 1.71 -11.70 4.84
CA GLU A 22 1.14 -12.94 5.41
C GLU A 22 1.72 -13.24 6.79
N ASN A 23 2.89 -12.70 7.11
CA ASN A 23 3.56 -12.90 8.39
C ASN A 23 3.20 -11.80 9.38
N ASN A 24 3.29 -12.12 10.67
CA ASN A 24 3.19 -11.12 11.73
C ASN A 24 4.45 -10.25 11.78
N ARG A 25 4.30 -9.02 12.30
CA ARG A 25 5.39 -8.05 12.46
C ARG A 25 6.66 -8.64 13.10
N GLU A 26 6.49 -9.53 14.08
CA GLU A 26 7.56 -10.18 14.83
C GLU A 26 8.47 -11.08 13.97
N VAL A 27 7.95 -11.58 12.85
CA VAL A 27 8.63 -12.52 11.96
C VAL A 27 9.23 -11.82 10.74
N ILE A 28 8.71 -10.62 10.39
CA ILE A 28 9.17 -9.86 9.22
C ILE A 28 10.51 -9.19 9.51
N THR A 29 11.58 -9.75 8.96
CA THR A 29 12.91 -9.15 9.04
C THR A 29 12.97 -7.84 8.25
N GLY A 30 13.45 -6.76 8.87
CA GLY A 30 13.64 -5.48 8.19
C GLY A 30 12.36 -4.67 7.95
N HIS A 31 11.26 -5.00 8.63
CA HIS A 31 9.98 -4.31 8.50
C HIS A 31 10.09 -2.80 8.75
N ASP A 32 10.70 -2.39 9.85
CA ASP A 32 10.85 -0.96 10.20
C ASP A 32 11.71 -0.20 9.17
N ALA A 33 12.73 -0.87 8.59
CA ALA A 33 13.54 -0.29 7.52
C ALA A 33 12.72 -0.09 6.24
N ARG A 34 11.83 -1.03 5.92
CA ARG A 34 10.89 -0.89 4.79
C ARG A 34 9.90 0.26 5.03
N LEU A 35 9.31 0.37 6.23
CA LEU A 35 8.44 1.49 6.58
C LEU A 35 9.17 2.84 6.49
N SER A 36 10.41 2.90 6.96
CA SER A 36 11.25 4.09 6.88
C SER A 36 11.56 4.46 5.42
N SER A 37 11.84 3.48 4.57
CA SER A 37 12.05 3.69 3.14
C SER A 37 10.80 4.24 2.43
N ILE A 38 9.62 3.69 2.74
CA ILE A 38 8.34 4.20 2.22
C ILE A 38 8.14 5.66 2.62
N ARG A 39 8.29 5.98 3.90
CA ARG A 39 8.18 7.36 4.43
C ARG A 39 9.14 8.29 3.72
N TRP A 40 10.41 7.89 3.58
CA TRP A 40 11.42 8.69 2.89
C TRP A 40 11.02 9.00 1.44
N HIS A 41 10.58 7.98 0.69
CA HIS A 41 10.18 8.16 -0.71
C HIS A 41 8.95 9.05 -0.88
N LEU A 42 7.99 9.02 0.06
CA LEU A 42 6.82 9.90 0.02
C LEU A 42 7.18 11.34 0.41
N ALA A 43 8.07 11.52 1.38
CA ALA A 43 8.60 12.82 1.75
C ALA A 43 9.35 13.49 0.59
N GLN A 44 10.11 12.73 -0.22
CA GLN A 44 10.70 13.25 -1.46
C GLN A 44 9.67 13.77 -2.47
N GLY A 45 8.44 13.24 -2.42
CA GLY A 45 7.30 13.72 -3.21
C GLY A 45 6.54 14.90 -2.57
N GLY A 46 6.94 15.35 -1.39
CA GLY A 46 6.27 16.42 -0.63
C GLY A 46 5.13 15.95 0.28
N PHE A 47 5.04 14.65 0.58
CA PHE A 47 4.00 14.07 1.44
C PHE A 47 4.62 13.53 2.73
N GLU A 48 4.60 14.34 3.78
CA GLU A 48 5.04 13.95 5.12
C GLU A 48 3.89 13.41 5.97
N GLU A 49 2.68 13.94 5.74
CA GLU A 49 1.44 13.49 6.37
C GLU A 49 0.67 12.60 5.39
N PHE A 50 0.52 11.33 5.76
CA PHE A 50 -0.22 10.33 4.99
C PHE A 50 -0.70 9.21 5.93
N GLY A 51 -1.81 8.57 5.59
CA GLY A 51 -2.30 7.41 6.34
C GLY A 51 -1.37 6.21 6.14
N LEU A 52 -0.96 5.53 7.20
CA LEU A 52 -0.22 4.27 7.10
C LEU A 52 -1.00 3.18 7.81
N MET A 53 -1.31 2.11 7.09
CA MET A 53 -2.04 0.95 7.60
C MET A 53 -1.21 -0.31 7.41
N GLU A 54 -1.07 -1.09 8.47
CA GLU A 54 -0.40 -2.38 8.46
C GLU A 54 -1.47 -3.46 8.57
N ARG A 55 -1.53 -4.36 7.58
CA ARG A 55 -2.43 -5.53 7.52
C ARG A 55 -1.55 -6.78 7.46
N LEU A 56 -1.02 -7.17 8.62
CA LEU A 56 0.01 -8.19 8.76
C LEU A 56 -0.57 -9.43 9.43
N GLY A 57 -0.29 -10.62 8.90
CA GLY A 57 -0.67 -11.88 9.57
C GLY A 57 -2.16 -12.19 9.57
N GLU A 58 -2.97 -11.52 8.74
CA GLU A 58 -4.43 -11.68 8.76
C GLU A 58 -4.92 -13.02 8.20
N GLY A 59 -4.03 -13.83 7.59
CA GLY A 59 -4.39 -15.10 6.94
C GLY A 59 -5.30 -14.94 5.72
N LYS A 60 -5.56 -13.70 5.29
CA LYS A 60 -6.31 -13.36 4.09
C LYS A 60 -5.36 -13.18 2.92
N LYS A 61 -5.84 -13.52 1.71
CA LYS A 61 -5.10 -13.21 0.48
C LYS A 61 -4.94 -11.70 0.33
N PRO A 62 -3.78 -11.20 -0.13
CA PRO A 62 -3.57 -9.76 -0.30
C PRO A 62 -4.64 -9.07 -1.14
N THR A 63 -5.16 -9.74 -2.17
CA THR A 63 -6.24 -9.18 -2.99
C THR A 63 -7.51 -8.88 -2.20
N ALA A 64 -7.92 -9.77 -1.29
CA ALA A 64 -9.11 -9.57 -0.47
C ALA A 64 -8.91 -8.39 0.50
N VAL A 65 -7.73 -8.29 1.10
CA VAL A 65 -7.38 -7.17 1.99
C VAL A 65 -7.40 -5.84 1.22
N ILE A 66 -6.88 -5.80 -0.01
CA ILE A 66 -6.93 -4.60 -0.85
C ILE A 66 -8.38 -4.16 -1.12
N GLY A 67 -9.26 -5.10 -1.51
CA GLY A 67 -10.67 -4.82 -1.74
C GLY A 67 -11.39 -4.31 -0.49
N GLU A 68 -11.20 -5.00 0.64
CA GLU A 68 -11.79 -4.60 1.93
C GLU A 68 -11.35 -3.19 2.35
N VAL A 69 -10.05 -2.86 2.23
CA VAL A 69 -9.55 -1.52 2.60
C VAL A 69 -10.03 -0.45 1.63
N ALA A 70 -10.11 -0.77 0.33
CA ALA A 70 -10.64 0.16 -0.66
C ALA A 70 -12.12 0.48 -0.40
N ASP A 71 -12.91 -0.52 -0.04
CA ASP A 71 -14.31 -0.35 0.34
C ASP A 71 -14.46 0.40 1.68
N GLU A 72 -13.68 0.03 2.70
CA GLU A 72 -13.71 0.63 4.05
C GLU A 72 -13.38 2.13 4.01
N LEU A 73 -12.39 2.51 3.20
CA LEU A 73 -11.95 3.90 3.06
C LEU A 73 -12.65 4.63 1.90
N ASN A 74 -13.56 3.95 1.18
CA ASN A 74 -14.26 4.46 0.00
C ASN A 74 -13.29 5.11 -1.02
N LEU A 75 -12.26 4.35 -1.44
CA LEU A 75 -11.20 4.82 -2.32
C LEU A 75 -11.61 4.77 -3.80
N ASP A 76 -11.35 5.85 -4.52
CA ASP A 76 -11.56 5.92 -5.99
C ASP A 76 -10.38 5.35 -6.80
N LEU A 77 -9.19 5.23 -6.20
CA LEU A 77 -7.96 4.82 -6.88
C LEU A 77 -7.05 4.00 -5.97
N VAL A 78 -6.69 2.81 -6.43
CA VAL A 78 -5.64 1.97 -5.82
C VAL A 78 -4.44 1.92 -6.75
N VAL A 79 -3.25 2.22 -6.22
CA VAL A 79 -1.99 2.14 -6.96
C VAL A 79 -1.16 0.98 -6.42
N ILE A 80 -0.95 -0.04 -7.24
CA ILE A 80 -0.12 -1.20 -6.94
C ILE A 80 0.99 -1.36 -7.98
N SER A 81 2.12 -1.96 -7.58
CA SER A 81 3.20 -2.23 -8.53
C SER A 81 2.83 -3.40 -9.44
N MET A 82 3.23 -3.31 -10.72
CA MET A 82 3.09 -4.44 -11.65
C MET A 82 3.84 -5.69 -11.17
N GLU A 83 4.92 -5.50 -10.42
CA GLU A 83 5.66 -6.61 -9.80
C GLU A 83 4.79 -7.44 -8.85
N ALA A 84 3.91 -6.81 -8.06
CA ALA A 84 3.03 -7.55 -7.15
C ALA A 84 2.06 -8.48 -7.90
N ILE A 85 1.61 -8.05 -9.09
CA ILE A 85 0.76 -8.84 -9.97
C ILE A 85 1.57 -9.94 -10.66
N HIS A 86 2.73 -9.61 -11.23
CA HIS A 86 3.58 -10.56 -11.95
C HIS A 86 4.11 -11.67 -11.04
N SER A 87 4.49 -11.34 -9.81
CA SER A 87 4.94 -12.29 -8.79
C SER A 87 3.78 -13.08 -8.15
N LYS A 88 2.54 -12.86 -8.62
CA LYS A 88 1.31 -13.52 -8.15
C LYS A 88 1.00 -13.32 -6.67
N HIS A 89 1.55 -12.28 -6.05
CA HIS A 89 1.15 -11.85 -4.70
C HIS A 89 -0.25 -11.24 -4.72
N VAL A 90 -0.62 -10.57 -5.82
CA VAL A 90 -1.94 -10.00 -6.05
C VAL A 90 -2.52 -10.59 -7.32
N ASP A 91 -3.69 -11.22 -7.21
CA ASP A 91 -4.50 -11.59 -8.38
C ASP A 91 -5.36 -10.40 -8.79
N ALA A 92 -5.00 -9.74 -9.88
CA ALA A 92 -5.72 -8.56 -10.38
C ALA A 92 -7.13 -8.88 -10.89
N ASN A 93 -7.42 -10.13 -11.28
CA ASN A 93 -8.75 -10.49 -11.76
C ASN A 93 -9.79 -10.53 -10.64
N LEU A 94 -9.35 -10.69 -9.39
CA LEU A 94 -10.21 -10.71 -8.21
C LEU A 94 -10.39 -9.30 -7.61
N LEU A 95 -9.81 -8.26 -8.21
CA LEU A 95 -10.00 -6.85 -7.84
C LEU A 95 -11.12 -6.17 -8.65
N ALA A 96 -11.65 -6.83 -9.69
CA ALA A 96 -12.59 -6.27 -10.66
C ALA A 96 -14.01 -6.85 -10.52
#